data_AF-A0A497HMI2-F1
#
_entry.id   AF-A0A497HMI2-F1
#
_cell.length_a   1.000
_cell.length_b   1.000
_cell.length_c   1.000
_cell.angle_alpha   90.00
_cell.angle_beta   90.00
_cell.angle_gamma   90.00
#
_symmetry.space_group_name_H-M   'P 1'
#
loop_
_entity.id
_entity.type
_entity.pdbx_description
1 polymer ?
#
loop_
_entity_poly.entity_id
_entity_poly.type
_entity_poly.pdbx_seq_one_letter_code
_entity_poly.pdbx_strand_id
1 'polypeptide(L)' 'MEKESEIVFPGDFLATAEEFISGYGVYEEEGNLYSAIMGRVVRDTERMMVKIVPVTST' A
#
# COMPACT_ATOMS: atom_id res chain seq x y z
N MET A 1 2.70 1.32 -21.38
CA MET A 1 1.41 1.36 -20.67
C MET A 1 1.74 1.86 -19.28
N GLU A 2 1.59 3.16 -19.04
CA GLU A 2 1.75 3.71 -17.69
C GLU A 2 0.64 3.08 -16.86
N LYS A 3 0.98 2.15 -15.96
CA LYS A 3 0.01 1.60 -15.01
C LYS A 3 -0.50 2.79 -14.21
N GLU A 4 -1.75 3.18 -14.44
CA GLU A 4 -2.44 4.17 -13.65
C GLU A 4 -2.13 3.89 -12.18
N SER A 5 -1.59 4.90 -11.48
CA SER A 5 -1.24 4.74 -10.07
C SER A 5 -2.52 4.40 -9.32
N GLU A 6 -2.62 3.17 -8.86
CA GLU A 6 -3.79 2.64 -8.16
C GLU A 6 -4.04 3.46 -6.89
N ILE A 7 -5.19 4.15 -6.87
CA ILE A 7 -5.70 4.85 -5.69
C ILE A 7 -6.42 3.81 -4.84
N VAL A 8 -6.10 3.79 -3.56
CA VAL A 8 -6.69 2.88 -2.57
C VAL A 8 -7.37 3.68 -1.46
N PHE A 9 -8.31 3.03 -0.79
CA PHE A 9 -9.05 3.50 0.38
C PHE A 9 -8.68 2.67 1.61
N PRO A 10 -8.93 3.17 2.83
CA PRO A 10 -8.71 2.38 4.05
C PRO A 10 -9.48 1.04 4.01
N GLY A 11 -8.78 -0.05 4.30
CA GLY A 11 -9.29 -1.42 4.25
C GLY A 11 -9.05 -2.14 2.92
N ASP A 12 -8.58 -1.45 1.88
CA ASP A 12 -8.26 -2.11 0.60
C ASP A 12 -7.07 -3.06 0.76
N PHE A 13 -7.18 -4.26 0.19
CA PHE A 13 -6.12 -5.26 0.15
C PHE A 13 -4.97 -4.83 -0.79
N LEU A 14 -3.73 -4.98 -0.34
CA LEU A 14 -2.55 -4.52 -1.07
C LEU A 14 -1.62 -5.66 -1.53
N ALA A 15 -1.35 -6.60 -0.63
CA ALA A 15 -0.43 -7.74 -0.79
C ALA A 15 -0.52 -8.66 0.44
N THR A 16 0.17 -9.81 0.42
CA THR A 16 0.41 -10.62 1.63
C THR A 16 1.72 -10.20 2.31
N ALA A 17 1.81 -10.47 3.62
CA ALA A 17 3.04 -10.25 4.40
C ALA A 17 4.19 -11.19 3.98
N GLU A 18 3.88 -12.27 3.25
CA GLU A 18 4.88 -13.17 2.66
C GLU A 18 5.57 -12.54 1.45
N GLU A 19 4.88 -11.65 0.72
CA GLU A 19 5.40 -11.00 -0.48
C GLU A 19 6.05 -9.65 -0.17
N PHE A 20 5.48 -8.88 0.76
CA PHE A 20 5.96 -7.53 1.08
C PHE A 20 5.81 -7.23 2.56
N ILE A 21 6.60 -6.27 3.04
CA ILE A 21 6.55 -5.73 4.40
C ILE A 21 5.73 -4.44 4.39
N SER A 22 4.97 -4.19 5.46
CA SER A 22 4.18 -2.96 5.63
C SER A 22 5.07 -1.71 5.76
N GLY A 23 4.77 -0.68 4.98
CA GLY A 23 5.36 0.66 5.09
C GLY A 23 4.34 1.70 5.60
N TYR A 24 4.61 2.98 5.33
CA TYR A 24 3.72 4.07 5.76
C TYR A 24 2.31 3.92 5.18
N GLY A 25 1.29 4.10 6.02
CA GLY A 25 -0.11 4.04 5.60
C GLY A 25 -0.61 2.63 5.29
N VAL A 26 0.08 1.59 5.74
CA VAL A 26 -0.29 0.17 5.58
C VAL A 26 -0.32 -0.49 6.95
N TYR A 27 -1.30 -1.35 7.19
CA TYR A 27 -1.34 -2.20 8.38
C TYR A 27 -1.42 -3.68 7.97
N GLU A 28 -1.00 -4.55 8.87
CA GLU A 28 -1.09 -6.01 8.70
C GLU A 28 -2.23 -6.56 9.54
N GLU A 29 -3.04 -7.44 8.96
CA GLU A 29 -4.07 -8.20 9.66
C GLU A 29 -4.15 -9.61 9.08
N GLU A 30 -3.98 -10.63 9.93
CA GLU A 30 -3.98 -12.05 9.55
C GLU A 30 -3.03 -12.39 8.38
N GLY A 31 -1.83 -11.80 8.37
CA GLY A 31 -0.82 -12.01 7.33
C GLY A 31 -1.11 -11.32 5.99
N ASN A 32 -2.15 -10.47 5.94
CA ASN A 32 -2.50 -9.67 4.78
C ASN A 32 -2.22 -8.19 5.05
N LEU A 33 -1.75 -7.48 4.02
CA LEU A 33 -1.48 -6.05 4.08
C LEU A 33 -2.66 -5.27 3.52
N TYR A 34 -3.12 -4.30 4.29
CA TYR A 34 -4.24 -3.45 3.95
C TYR A 34 -3.87 -1.97 4.04
N SER A 35 -4.52 -1.15 3.24
CA SER A 35 -4.35 0.29 3.31
C SER A 35 -4.97 0.85 4.60
N ALA A 36 -4.25 1.70 5.31
CA ALA A 36 -4.77 2.42 6.48
C ALA A 36 -5.35 3.80 6.11
N ILE A 37 -4.98 4.34 4.95
CA ILE A 37 -5.27 5.72 4.53
C ILE A 37 -5.61 5.78 3.04
N MET A 38 -6.31 6.82 2.61
CA MET A 38 -6.54 7.05 1.18
C MET A 38 -5.26 7.56 0.50
N GLY A 39 -4.87 6.98 -0.63
CA GLY A 39 -3.70 7.46 -1.37
C GLY A 39 -3.29 6.59 -2.55
N ARG A 40 -2.13 6.89 -3.14
CA ARG A 40 -1.50 6.08 -4.19
C ARG A 40 -0.67 4.98 -3.56
N VAL A 41 -0.87 3.74 -3.99
CA VAL A 41 0.00 2.62 -3.58
C VAL A 41 1.35 2.71 -4.29
N VAL A 42 2.43 2.52 -3.52
CA VAL A 42 3.80 2.41 -4.02
C VAL A 42 4.37 1.08 -3.53
N ARG A 43 4.75 0.22 -4.49
CA ARG A 43 5.38 -1.08 -4.24
C ARG A 43 6.87 -0.96 -4.57
N ASP A 44 7.71 -1.05 -3.55
CA ASP A 44 9.17 -1.01 -3.63
C ASP A 44 9.68 -2.44 -3.64
N THR A 45 10.05 -2.95 -4.82
CA THR A 45 10.53 -4.33 -4.99
C THR A 45 11.97 -4.52 -4.54
N GLU A 46 12.78 -3.47 -4.44
CA GLU A 46 14.14 -3.59 -3.92
C GLU A 46 14.13 -3.83 -2.40
N ARG A 47 13.17 -3.18 -1.72
CA ARG A 47 12.98 -3.32 -0.27
C ARG A 47 11.90 -4.31 0.12
N MET A 48 11.23 -4.93 -0.85
CA MET A 48 10.05 -5.78 -0.64
C MET A 48 9.05 -5.08 0.30
N MET A 49 8.69 -3.82 0.03
CA MET A 49 7.80 -3.00 0.87
C MET A 49 6.62 -2.41 0.10
N VAL A 50 5.45 -2.32 0.74
CA VAL A 50 4.30 -1.55 0.23
C VAL A 50 4.02 -0.36 1.14
N LYS A 51 3.81 0.83 0.55
CA LYS A 51 3.41 2.05 1.27
C LYS A 51 2.37 2.84 0.50
N ILE A 52 1.66 3.71 1.21
CA ILE A 52 0.66 4.61 0.62
C ILE A 52 1.18 6.05 0.65
N VAL A 53 1.10 6.74 -0.48
CA VAL A 53 1.35 8.19 -0.57
C VAL A 53 0.01 8.92 -0.55
N PRO A 54 -0.31 9.73 0.48
CA PRO A 54 -1.57 10.44 0.55
C PRO A 54 -1.80 11.34 -0.67
N VAL A 55 -3.03 11.39 -1.16
CA VAL A 55 -3.44 12.29 -2.26
C VAL A 55 -4.19 13.54 -1.78
N THR A 56 -4.33 13.70 -0.46
CA THR A 56 -4.91 14.91 0.13
C THR A 56 -3.91 16.06 0.04
N SER A 57 -4.34 17.21 -0.48
CA SER A 57 -3.58 18.46 -0.37
C SER A 57 -3.68 18.94 1.07
N THR A 58 -2.54 19.03 1.76
CA THR A 58 -2.41 19.80 3.02
C THR A 58 -2.31 21.28 2.70
#